data_AF-A0AA96XM31-F1
#
_entry.id   AF-A0AA96XM31-F1
#
_cell.length_a   1.000
_cell.length_b   1.000
_cell.length_c   1.000
_cell.angle_alpha   90.00
_cell.angle_beta   90.00
_cell.angle_gamma   90.00
#
_symmetry.space_group_name_H-M   'P 1'
#
loop_
_entity.id
_entity.type
_entity.pdbx_description
1 polymer ?
#
loop_
_entity_poly.entity_id
_entity_poly.type
_entity_poly.pdbx_seq_one_letter_code
_entity_poly.pdbx_strand_id
1 'polypeptide(L)'
;MLALTMALPASAADGLELKPRPLARKGVVELRRNVEIPRVVVKFHEGTRVRLRGEQLVALSEMRGARELGQLSQRGLTGSSVAADMATVASLVAADPHARGLGRMFTADEKLLDTRKFATETLSGQEVADLNLYFEVPIRPGTTFQQVRDLVEKLDALPSVETAYAEPAAEPAAVNWPNFLTPMLLKAGPNLQGEQGYLGAAPTGIDAHFAWTVAGGSGANVKVVDVEGGWRTTHEDMPASSTRGHPVQRPELAQPRHRRAG
;
A
#
# COMPACT_ATOMS: atom_id res chain seq x y z
N MET A 1 -0.09 27.95 -5.91
CA MET A 1 0.18 28.44 -4.54
C MET A 1 1.14 27.46 -3.88
N LEU A 2 2.36 27.89 -3.59
CA LEU A 2 3.40 27.09 -2.96
C LEU A 2 3.12 27.10 -1.44
N ALA A 3 2.52 26.03 -0.90
CA ALA A 3 2.33 25.92 0.53
C ALA A 3 3.69 25.61 1.17
N LEU A 4 4.20 26.58 1.93
CA LEU A 4 5.41 26.46 2.73
C LEU A 4 5.13 25.47 3.86
N THR A 5 5.59 24.23 3.72
CA THR A 5 5.36 23.15 4.68
C THR A 5 6.24 23.32 5.91
N MET A 6 5.78 24.10 6.88
CA MET A 6 6.38 24.06 8.22
C MET A 6 6.05 22.71 8.88
N ALA A 7 7.07 22.08 9.46
CA ALA A 7 6.88 20.91 10.29
C ALA A 7 6.11 21.34 11.53
N LEU A 8 4.97 20.71 11.79
CA LEU A 8 4.33 20.86 13.07
C LEU A 8 4.91 19.82 14.05
N PRO A 9 5.19 20.20 15.31
CA PRO A 9 5.54 19.25 16.35
C PRO A 9 4.36 18.29 16.61
N ALA A 10 4.65 17.12 17.21
CA ALA A 10 3.66 16.09 17.56
C ALA A 10 2.44 16.65 18.30
N SER A 11 2.60 17.76 19.04
CA SER A 11 1.54 18.44 19.79
C SER A 11 0.41 19.01 18.93
N ALA A 12 0.62 19.26 17.63
CA ALA A 12 -0.44 19.78 16.76
C ALA A 12 -1.46 18.72 16.37
N ALA A 13 -1.07 17.44 16.39
CA ALA A 13 -1.95 16.30 16.06
C ALA A 13 -2.76 15.80 17.27
N ASP A 14 -2.40 16.21 18.49
CA ASP A 14 -3.07 15.81 19.73
C ASP A 14 -4.45 16.46 19.93
N GLY A 15 -4.72 17.58 19.23
CA GLY A 15 -5.98 18.34 19.36
C GLY A 15 -7.11 17.92 18.41
N LEU A 16 -6.87 17.00 17.49
CA LEU A 16 -7.89 16.56 16.53
C LEU A 16 -8.72 15.40 17.10
N GLU A 17 -10.02 15.61 17.24
CA GLU A 17 -10.97 14.52 17.47
C GLU A 17 -11.26 13.82 16.13
N LEU A 18 -10.77 12.59 15.98
CA LEU A 18 -10.84 11.84 14.73
C LEU A 18 -11.63 10.54 14.92
N LYS A 19 -12.42 10.17 13.91
CA LYS A 19 -13.05 8.86 13.88
C LYS A 19 -11.97 7.77 13.74
N PRO A 20 -11.95 6.76 14.63
CA PRO A 20 -10.97 5.67 14.55
C PRO A 20 -11.02 4.94 13.21
N ARG A 21 -9.84 4.59 12.70
CA ARG A 21 -9.74 3.74 11.51
C ARG A 21 -10.00 2.27 11.87
N PRO A 22 -10.56 1.46 10.95
CA PRO A 22 -10.59 0.03 11.14
C PRO A 22 -9.16 -0.53 11.23
N LEU A 23 -8.96 -1.50 12.13
CA LEU A 23 -7.71 -2.22 12.26
C LEU A 23 -7.74 -3.46 11.36
N ALA A 24 -6.57 -3.86 10.88
CA ALA A 24 -6.41 -5.14 10.22
C ALA A 24 -6.79 -6.28 11.18
N ARG A 25 -7.42 -7.32 10.65
CA ARG A 25 -7.71 -8.53 11.42
C ARG A 25 -6.43 -9.36 11.51
N LYS A 26 -6.05 -9.75 12.72
CA LYS A 26 -4.99 -10.73 12.97
C LYS A 26 -5.34 -12.09 12.37
N GLY A 27 -4.33 -12.82 11.96
CA GLY A 27 -4.41 -14.12 11.32
C GLY A 27 -3.74 -14.12 9.95
N VAL A 28 -2.98 -15.18 9.69
CA VAL A 28 -2.29 -15.37 8.42
C VAL A 28 -3.31 -15.45 7.28
N VAL A 29 -3.14 -14.59 6.27
CA VAL A 29 -3.85 -14.72 5.00
C VAL A 29 -3.23 -15.87 4.23
N GLU A 30 -3.99 -16.94 4.04
CA GLU A 30 -3.53 -18.12 3.32
C GLU A 30 -3.41 -17.85 1.81
N LEU A 31 -2.21 -18.07 1.27
CA LEU A 31 -1.91 -17.96 -0.15
C LEU A 31 -1.68 -19.34 -0.77
N ARG A 32 -1.62 -19.40 -2.11
CA ARG A 32 -1.18 -20.62 -2.82
C ARG A 32 0.23 -20.99 -2.32
N ARG A 33 0.41 -22.22 -1.84
CA ARG A 33 1.66 -22.68 -1.18
C ARG A 33 2.94 -22.35 -1.94
N ASN A 34 2.90 -22.47 -3.27
CA ASN A 34 4.06 -22.31 -4.14
C ASN A 34 4.17 -20.90 -4.77
N VAL A 35 3.32 -19.95 -4.38
CA VAL A 35 3.45 -18.57 -4.87
C VAL A 35 4.74 -17.97 -4.33
N GLU A 36 5.49 -17.30 -5.20
CA GLU A 36 6.74 -16.63 -4.81
C GLU A 36 6.44 -15.40 -3.97
N ILE A 37 7.19 -15.26 -2.87
CA ILE A 37 7.08 -14.15 -1.93
C ILE A 37 8.35 -13.30 -2.00
N PRO A 38 8.31 -12.12 -2.64
CA PRO A 38 9.43 -11.18 -2.63
C PRO A 38 9.66 -10.50 -1.28
N ARG A 39 8.60 -10.32 -0.47
CA ARG A 39 8.71 -9.67 0.84
C ARG A 39 7.62 -10.11 1.82
N VAL A 40 7.93 -10.02 3.11
CA VAL A 40 6.94 -9.99 4.19
C VAL A 40 6.81 -8.55 4.68
N VAL A 41 5.58 -8.06 4.84
CA VAL A 41 5.30 -6.72 5.38
C VAL A 41 4.98 -6.85 6.86
N VAL A 42 5.51 -5.94 7.68
CA VAL A 42 5.23 -5.84 9.11
C VAL A 42 4.82 -4.42 9.43
N LYS A 43 3.64 -4.25 9.98
CA LYS A 43 3.15 -2.94 10.43
C LYS A 43 3.03 -2.92 11.94
N PHE A 44 3.67 -1.97 12.62
CA PHE A 44 3.43 -1.73 14.05
C PHE A 44 2.16 -0.90 14.29
N HIS A 45 1.53 -1.07 15.46
CA HIS A 45 0.37 -0.27 15.83
C HIS A 45 0.69 1.22 15.92
N GLU A 46 -0.32 2.05 15.62
CA GLU A 46 -0.28 3.49 15.89
C GLU A 46 0.11 3.76 17.35
N GLY A 47 0.81 4.87 17.58
CA GLY A 47 1.30 5.27 18.90
C GLY A 47 2.60 4.61 19.33
N THR A 48 2.99 3.48 18.72
CA THR A 48 4.29 2.84 19.02
C THR A 48 5.48 3.73 18.64
N ARG A 49 5.33 4.53 17.58
CA ARG A 49 6.37 5.41 17.02
C ARG A 49 7.70 4.68 16.79
N VAL A 50 7.61 3.43 16.32
CA VAL A 50 8.76 2.63 15.91
C VAL A 50 9.30 3.20 14.59
N ARG A 51 10.61 3.25 14.46
CA ARG A 51 11.35 3.70 13.27
C ARG A 51 12.53 2.76 13.02
N LEU A 52 13.06 2.80 11.80
CA LEU A 52 14.28 2.07 11.44
C LEU A 52 15.48 3.02 11.46
N ARG A 53 16.55 2.67 12.18
CA ARG A 53 17.82 3.41 12.23
C ARG A 53 18.96 2.40 12.09
N GLY A 54 19.77 2.51 11.04
CA GLY A 54 20.88 1.56 10.81
C GLY A 54 20.42 0.10 10.82
N GLU A 55 19.30 -0.21 10.15
CA GLU A 55 18.67 -1.55 10.10
C GLU A 55 18.12 -2.08 11.44
N GLN A 56 18.12 -1.26 12.49
CA GLN A 56 17.55 -1.60 13.79
C GLN A 56 16.24 -0.87 14.04
N LEU A 57 15.28 -1.57 14.65
CA LEU A 57 14.04 -0.96 15.12
C LEU A 57 14.32 -0.17 16.40
N VAL A 58 13.88 1.09 16.41
CA VAL A 58 14.01 2.00 17.56
C VAL A 58 12.65 2.63 17.82
N ALA A 59 12.19 2.58 19.07
CA ALA A 59 11.00 3.31 19.50
C ALA A 59 11.40 4.73 19.94
N LEU A 60 10.90 5.75 19.25
CA LEU A 60 11.10 7.15 19.63
C LEU A 60 10.11 7.54 20.75
N SER A 61 10.19 6.84 21.88
CA SER A 61 9.22 6.94 22.98
C SER A 61 9.08 8.36 23.53
N GLU A 62 10.19 9.09 23.60
CA GLU A 62 10.26 10.48 24.09
C GLU A 62 9.50 11.47 23.20
N MET A 63 9.21 11.08 21.96
CA MET A 63 8.53 11.92 20.97
C MET A 63 7.03 11.64 20.85
N ARG A 64 6.48 10.72 21.67
CA ARG A 64 5.06 10.38 21.62
C ARG A 64 4.21 11.53 22.18
N GLY A 65 3.19 11.92 21.43
CA GLY A 65 2.14 12.84 21.89
C GLY A 65 1.14 12.17 22.84
N ALA A 66 0.21 12.95 23.39
CA ALA A 66 -0.83 12.45 24.28
C ALA A 66 -1.75 11.42 23.58
N ARG A 67 -2.07 11.65 22.30
CA ARG A 67 -2.88 10.73 21.49
C ARG A 67 -2.19 9.39 21.29
N GLU A 68 -0.89 9.39 21.01
CA GLU A 68 -0.10 8.18 20.81
C GLU A 68 0.01 7.35 22.09
N LEU A 69 0.18 8.01 23.25
CA LEU A 69 0.15 7.35 24.56
C LEU A 69 -1.22 6.74 24.88
N GLY A 70 -2.30 7.45 24.53
CA GLY A 70 -3.68 6.94 24.63
C GLY A 70 -3.88 5.70 23.75
N GLN A 71 -3.40 5.71 22.51
CA GLN A 71 -3.50 4.58 21.58
C GLN A 71 -2.76 3.34 22.08
N LEU A 72 -1.58 3.49 22.69
CA LEU A 72 -0.86 2.37 23.32
C LEU A 72 -1.64 1.80 24.51
N SER A 73 -2.10 2.69 25.40
CA SER A 73 -2.81 2.30 26.63
C SER A 73 -4.10 1.55 26.34
N GLN A 74 -4.87 1.99 25.34
CA GLN A 74 -6.10 1.30 24.88
C GLN A 74 -5.85 -0.13 24.39
N ARG A 75 -4.61 -0.44 23.99
CA ARG A 75 -4.19 -1.77 23.53
C ARG A 75 -3.47 -2.58 24.61
N GLY A 76 -3.35 -2.04 25.82
CA GLY A 76 -2.56 -2.65 26.89
C GLY A 76 -1.06 -2.71 26.59
N LEU A 77 -0.57 -1.87 25.68
CA LEU A 77 0.84 -1.81 25.30
C LEU A 77 1.59 -0.80 26.17
N THR A 78 2.84 -1.13 26.50
CA THR A 78 3.77 -0.28 27.24
C THR A 78 5.02 -0.05 26.41
N GLY A 79 5.83 0.95 26.76
CA GLY A 79 7.13 1.15 26.11
C GLY A 79 8.03 -0.09 26.19
N SER A 80 8.00 -0.80 27.31
CA SER A 80 8.76 -2.04 27.52
C SER A 80 8.23 -3.21 26.69
N SER A 81 6.91 -3.38 26.56
CA SER A 81 6.35 -4.45 25.72
C SER A 81 6.64 -4.20 24.24
N VAL A 82 6.56 -2.94 23.79
CA VAL A 82 6.97 -2.55 22.43
C VAL A 82 8.45 -2.83 22.20
N ALA A 83 9.32 -2.52 23.17
CA ALA A 83 10.74 -2.84 23.07
C ALA A 83 11.03 -4.34 23.00
N ALA A 84 10.33 -5.15 23.80
CA ALA A 84 10.43 -6.60 23.75
C ALA A 84 9.99 -7.17 22.39
N ASP A 85 8.84 -6.73 21.88
CA ASP A 85 8.34 -7.17 20.58
C ASP A 85 9.26 -6.75 19.42
N MET A 86 9.84 -5.55 19.46
CA MET A 86 10.85 -5.13 18.47
C MET A 86 12.07 -6.05 18.47
N ALA A 87 12.55 -6.44 19.65
CA ALA A 87 13.66 -7.39 19.77
C ALA A 87 13.26 -8.77 19.22
N THR A 88 12.03 -9.23 19.50
CA THR A 88 11.51 -10.48 18.94
C THR A 88 11.39 -10.42 17.42
N VAL A 89 10.90 -9.32 16.83
CA VAL A 89 10.90 -9.13 15.37
C VAL A 89 12.31 -9.26 14.80
N ALA A 90 13.29 -8.57 15.39
CA ALA A 90 14.67 -8.64 14.93
C ALA A 90 15.24 -10.07 15.01
N SER A 91 14.97 -10.80 16.10
CA SER A 91 15.39 -12.19 16.26
C SER A 91 14.72 -13.14 15.25
N LEU A 92 13.41 -12.99 15.01
CA LEU A 92 12.68 -13.81 14.03
C LEU A 92 13.22 -13.59 12.61
N VAL A 93 13.46 -12.33 12.23
CA VAL A 93 14.02 -11.98 10.92
C VAL A 93 15.45 -12.49 10.76
N ALA A 94 16.28 -12.40 11.82
CA ALA A 94 17.65 -12.89 11.76
C ALA A 94 17.74 -14.43 11.73
N ALA A 95 16.78 -15.12 12.33
CA ALA A 95 16.74 -16.59 12.39
C ALA A 95 16.15 -17.23 11.12
N ASP A 96 15.35 -16.50 10.35
CA ASP A 96 14.74 -17.02 9.13
C ASP A 96 15.77 -17.13 7.99
N PRO A 97 15.94 -18.32 7.37
CA PRO A 97 16.96 -18.53 6.36
C PRO A 97 16.62 -17.86 5.02
N HIS A 98 15.41 -17.37 4.80
CA HIS A 98 14.98 -16.71 3.58
C HIS A 98 14.97 -15.18 3.69
N ALA A 99 14.86 -14.65 4.91
CA ALA A 99 14.91 -13.22 5.16
C ALA A 99 16.29 -12.60 4.85
N ARG A 100 16.28 -11.32 4.46
CA ARG A 100 17.48 -10.53 4.13
C ARG A 100 17.64 -9.28 5.00
N GLY A 101 16.97 -9.23 6.15
CA GLY A 101 16.99 -8.09 7.08
C GLY A 101 15.70 -7.29 7.08
N LEU A 102 15.75 -6.06 7.58
CA LEU A 102 14.61 -5.14 7.71
C LEU A 102 14.83 -3.87 6.86
N GLY A 103 13.76 -3.41 6.23
CA GLY A 103 13.71 -2.15 5.49
C GLY A 103 12.47 -1.34 5.83
N ARG A 104 12.47 -0.05 5.45
CA ARG A 104 11.24 0.77 5.42
C ARG A 104 10.47 0.43 4.14
N MET A 105 9.18 0.11 4.27
CA MET A 105 8.33 -0.14 3.10
C MET A 105 8.12 1.12 2.27
N PHE A 106 7.89 2.26 2.93
CA PHE A 106 7.78 3.57 2.29
C PHE A 106 9.08 4.34 2.45
N THR A 107 9.76 4.63 1.33
CA THR A 107 11.09 5.26 1.33
C THR A 107 11.06 6.79 1.23
N ALA A 108 9.87 7.39 1.16
CA ALA A 108 9.75 8.84 1.30
C ALA A 108 10.28 9.29 2.68
N ASP A 109 10.71 10.55 2.74
CA ASP A 109 11.13 11.19 3.98
C ASP A 109 10.05 11.05 5.08
N GLU A 110 10.47 10.70 6.30
CA GLU A 110 9.53 10.41 7.41
C GLU A 110 8.65 11.61 7.73
N LYS A 111 9.23 12.82 7.71
CA LYS A 111 8.54 14.07 8.00
C LYS A 111 7.56 14.46 6.89
N LEU A 112 7.86 14.15 5.63
CA LEU A 112 6.90 14.28 4.54
C LEU A 112 5.70 13.34 4.74
N LEU A 113 5.93 12.10 5.17
CA LEU A 113 4.85 11.16 5.47
C LEU A 113 3.99 11.62 6.67
N ASP A 114 4.62 12.13 7.73
CA ASP A 114 3.92 12.70 8.88
C ASP A 114 3.06 13.92 8.48
N THR A 115 3.60 14.80 7.63
CA THR A 115 2.85 15.95 7.09
C THR A 115 1.63 15.50 6.28
N ARG A 116 1.80 14.51 5.40
CA ARG A 116 0.70 13.98 4.58
C ARG A 116 -0.37 13.31 5.45
N LYS A 117 0.05 12.56 6.47
CA LYS A 117 -0.87 11.97 7.46
C LYS A 117 -1.69 13.07 8.11
N PHE A 118 -1.05 14.08 8.71
CA PHE A 118 -1.72 15.18 9.39
C PHE A 118 -2.71 15.93 8.48
N ALA A 119 -2.29 16.29 7.27
CA ALA A 119 -3.16 16.95 6.29
C ALA A 119 -4.38 16.09 5.93
N THR A 120 -4.17 14.78 5.76
CA THR A 120 -5.26 13.84 5.41
C THR A 120 -6.22 13.65 6.59
N GLU A 121 -5.73 13.55 7.82
CA GLU A 121 -6.59 13.46 9.01
C GLU A 121 -7.40 14.74 9.19
N THR A 122 -6.79 15.90 9.01
CA THR A 122 -7.47 17.21 9.11
C THR A 122 -8.59 17.34 8.07
N LEU A 123 -8.35 16.88 6.84
CA LEU A 123 -9.33 16.96 5.76
C LEU A 123 -10.44 15.92 5.89
N SER A 124 -10.12 14.72 6.35
CA SER A 124 -11.08 13.61 6.38
C SER A 124 -11.86 13.50 7.69
N GLY A 125 -11.34 14.04 8.80
CA GLY A 125 -11.86 13.81 10.14
C GLY A 125 -11.70 12.35 10.61
N GLN A 126 -10.90 11.56 9.91
CA GLN A 126 -10.64 10.15 10.22
C GLN A 126 -9.18 9.94 10.56
N GLU A 127 -8.90 8.99 11.43
CA GLU A 127 -7.54 8.51 11.60
C GLU A 127 -7.06 7.86 10.29
N VAL A 128 -5.80 8.11 9.91
CA VAL A 128 -5.17 7.43 8.79
C VAL A 128 -3.87 6.78 9.25
N ALA A 129 -3.44 5.72 8.55
CA ALA A 129 -2.28 4.96 8.98
C ALA A 129 -0.98 5.78 8.93
N ASP A 130 -0.13 5.67 9.96
CA ASP A 130 1.25 6.15 9.87
C ASP A 130 2.05 5.22 8.94
N LEU A 131 2.37 5.71 7.74
CA LEU A 131 3.16 4.97 6.76
C LEU A 131 4.61 4.72 7.21
N ASN A 132 5.10 5.46 8.21
CA ASN A 132 6.40 5.20 8.82
C ASN A 132 6.43 3.94 9.72
N LEU A 133 5.27 3.37 10.06
CA LEU A 133 5.16 2.13 10.84
C LEU A 133 5.16 0.87 9.97
N TYR A 134 5.24 1.00 8.65
CA TYR A 134 5.33 -0.13 7.73
C TYR A 134 6.79 -0.45 7.41
N PHE A 135 7.17 -1.67 7.77
CA PHE A 135 8.46 -2.26 7.49
C PHE A 135 8.30 -3.40 6.49
N GLU A 136 9.37 -3.64 5.74
CA GLU A 136 9.49 -4.80 4.86
C GLU A 136 10.61 -5.70 5.38
N VAL A 137 10.41 -7.00 5.23
CA VAL A 137 11.43 -8.04 5.34
C VAL A 137 11.65 -8.56 3.92
N PRO A 138 12.70 -8.11 3.20
CA PRO A 138 12.99 -8.62 1.87
C PRO A 138 13.32 -10.11 1.96
N ILE A 139 12.73 -10.90 1.07
CA ILE A 139 12.89 -12.35 1.03
C ILE A 139 13.77 -12.74 -0.17
N ARG A 140 14.56 -13.82 -0.04
CA ARG A 140 15.40 -14.34 -1.12
C ARG A 140 14.53 -14.77 -2.33
N PRO A 141 14.94 -14.45 -3.57
CA PRO A 141 14.23 -14.88 -4.78
C PRO A 141 13.99 -16.39 -4.81
N GLY A 142 12.84 -16.79 -5.36
CA GLY A 142 12.41 -18.19 -5.43
C GLY A 142 11.85 -18.76 -4.13
N THR A 143 11.76 -17.97 -3.05
CA THR A 143 11.13 -18.42 -1.80
C THR A 143 9.61 -18.39 -1.93
N THR A 144 8.95 -19.46 -1.49
CA THR A 144 7.50 -19.61 -1.60
C THR A 144 6.78 -19.23 -0.31
N PHE A 145 5.46 -19.01 -0.39
CA PHE A 145 4.63 -18.74 0.78
C PHE A 145 4.75 -19.83 1.86
N GLN A 146 4.78 -21.11 1.47
CA GLN A 146 4.93 -22.20 2.42
C GLN A 146 6.21 -22.08 3.27
N GLN A 147 7.29 -21.53 2.71
CA GLN A 147 8.57 -21.38 3.40
C GLN A 147 8.58 -20.22 4.40
N VAL A 148 7.83 -19.15 4.14
CA VAL A 148 7.79 -17.96 5.02
C VAL A 148 6.56 -17.91 5.93
N ARG A 149 5.61 -18.84 5.78
CA ARG A 149 4.34 -18.82 6.53
C ARG A 149 4.55 -18.76 8.04
N ASP A 150 5.46 -19.58 8.57
CA ASP A 150 5.76 -19.61 10.01
C ASP A 150 6.39 -18.29 10.51
N LEU A 151 7.19 -17.61 9.67
CA LEU A 151 7.71 -16.27 9.98
C LEU A 151 6.55 -15.26 10.06
N VAL A 152 5.65 -15.26 9.07
CA VAL A 152 4.48 -14.38 9.03
C VAL A 152 3.60 -14.60 10.25
N GLU A 153 3.28 -15.85 10.58
CA GLU A 153 2.46 -16.21 11.74
C GLU A 153 3.04 -15.68 13.05
N LYS A 154 4.35 -15.89 13.27
CA LYS A 154 5.03 -15.44 14.49
C LYS A 154 5.10 -13.92 14.58
N LEU A 155 5.35 -13.22 13.47
CA LEU A 155 5.35 -11.75 13.43
C LEU A 155 3.94 -11.20 13.66
N ASP A 156 2.92 -11.77 13.02
CA ASP A 156 1.54 -11.36 13.19
C ASP A 156 0.99 -11.70 14.58
N ALA A 157 1.56 -12.66 15.30
CA ALA A 157 1.15 -12.95 16.68
C ALA A 157 1.60 -11.87 17.71
N LEU A 158 2.57 -11.00 17.36
CA LEU A 158 3.12 -10.04 18.33
C LEU A 158 2.11 -8.93 18.69
N PRO A 159 1.95 -8.60 19.99
CA PRO A 159 1.00 -7.57 20.44
C PRO A 159 1.24 -6.18 19.87
N SER A 160 2.51 -5.76 19.70
CA SER A 160 2.85 -4.43 19.17
C SER A 160 2.76 -4.33 17.65
N VAL A 161 2.72 -5.47 16.95
CA VAL A 161 2.47 -5.55 15.51
C VAL A 161 0.97 -5.42 15.29
N GLU A 162 0.54 -4.59 14.35
CA GLU A 162 -0.86 -4.53 13.92
C GLU A 162 -1.20 -5.64 12.94
N THR A 163 -0.33 -5.84 11.96
CA THR A 163 -0.46 -6.91 10.97
C THR A 163 0.90 -7.27 10.40
N ALA A 164 1.10 -8.55 10.14
CA ALA A 164 2.15 -9.02 9.25
C ALA A 164 1.57 -9.95 8.17
N TYR A 165 2.04 -9.81 6.94
CA TYR A 165 1.58 -10.65 5.83
C TYR A 165 2.68 -10.85 4.78
N ALA A 166 2.62 -11.99 4.08
CA ALA A 166 3.42 -12.21 2.89
C ALA A 166 2.79 -11.46 1.70
N GLU A 167 3.57 -10.65 1.00
CA GLU A 167 3.14 -9.96 -0.20
C GLU A 167 3.60 -10.76 -1.42
N PRO A 168 2.70 -11.43 -2.16
CA PRO A 168 3.07 -12.15 -3.37
C PRO A 168 3.47 -11.17 -4.47
N ALA A 169 4.27 -11.63 -5.43
CA ALA A 169 4.56 -10.85 -6.63
C ALA A 169 3.25 -10.52 -7.37
N ALA A 170 3.07 -9.24 -7.73
CA ALA A 170 1.95 -8.82 -8.57
C ALA A 170 2.16 -9.35 -10.00
N GLU A 171 1.22 -10.16 -10.49
CA GLU A 171 1.20 -10.61 -11.88
C GLU A 171 0.25 -9.72 -12.68
N PRO A 172 0.72 -8.99 -13.71
CA PRO A 172 -0.16 -8.28 -14.61
C PRO A 172 -1.10 -9.27 -15.31
N ALA A 173 -2.37 -8.88 -15.49
CA ALA A 173 -3.24 -9.61 -16.38
C ALA A 173 -2.66 -9.56 -17.80
N ALA A 174 -2.32 -10.73 -18.35
CA ALA A 174 -1.81 -10.86 -19.71
C ALA A 174 -2.85 -11.55 -20.58
N VAL A 175 -3.28 -10.89 -21.66
CA VAL A 175 -4.02 -11.53 -22.73
C VAL A 175 -3.03 -11.88 -23.83
N ASN A 176 -2.85 -13.18 -24.09
CA ASN A 176 -1.94 -13.65 -25.14
C ASN A 176 -2.65 -13.53 -26.50
N TRP A 177 -2.62 -12.33 -27.09
CA TRP A 177 -3.18 -12.09 -28.41
C TRP A 177 -2.29 -12.72 -29.49
N PRO A 178 -2.86 -13.51 -30.43
CA PRO A 178 -2.11 -13.96 -31.58
C PRO A 178 -1.63 -12.76 -32.43
N ASN A 179 -0.32 -12.67 -32.66
CA ASN A 179 0.38 -11.56 -33.34
C ASN A 179 -0.10 -11.18 -34.76
N PHE A 180 -0.99 -11.98 -35.39
CA PHE A 180 -1.42 -11.76 -36.77
C PHE A 180 -2.58 -10.77 -36.94
N LEU A 181 -3.19 -10.27 -35.86
CA LEU A 181 -4.23 -9.22 -35.94
C LEU A 181 -3.68 -7.79 -35.94
N THR A 182 -2.38 -7.63 -35.72
CA THR A 182 -1.70 -6.34 -35.45
C THR A 182 -1.76 -5.30 -36.59
N PRO A 183 -1.77 -5.62 -37.90
CA PRO A 183 -1.74 -4.58 -38.94
C PRO A 183 -3.12 -3.98 -39.30
N MET A 184 -4.24 -4.52 -38.80
CA MET A 184 -5.59 -4.02 -39.12
C MET A 184 -6.09 -2.89 -38.19
N LEU A 185 -5.38 -2.60 -37.11
CA LEU A 185 -5.83 -1.75 -35.98
C LEU A 185 -5.31 -0.30 -36.02
N LEU A 186 -4.90 0.20 -37.19
CA LEU A 186 -4.39 1.57 -37.36
C LEU A 186 -5.50 2.61 -37.67
N LYS A 187 -6.77 2.21 -37.59
CA LYS A 187 -7.93 3.11 -37.65
C LYS A 187 -8.50 3.20 -36.24
N ALA A 188 -8.91 4.39 -35.80
CA ALA A 188 -9.62 4.55 -34.53
C ALA A 188 -10.68 3.46 -34.40
N GLY A 189 -10.70 2.75 -33.27
CA GLY A 189 -11.63 1.65 -33.05
C GLY A 189 -13.09 2.08 -33.33
N PRO A 190 -13.95 1.16 -33.77
CA PRO A 190 -15.37 1.48 -33.93
C PRO A 190 -15.94 1.97 -32.59
N ASN A 191 -16.87 2.91 -32.63
CA ASN A 191 -17.64 3.25 -31.43
C ASN A 191 -18.53 2.05 -31.08
N LEU A 192 -18.22 1.38 -29.97
CA LEU A 192 -18.93 0.20 -29.46
C LEU A 192 -19.95 0.54 -28.37
N GLN A 193 -20.28 1.82 -28.14
CA GLN A 193 -21.21 2.23 -27.09
C GLN A 193 -22.59 1.58 -27.22
N GLY A 194 -23.06 1.30 -28.44
CA GLY A 194 -24.31 0.56 -28.68
C GLY A 194 -24.32 -0.87 -28.12
N GLU A 195 -23.14 -1.46 -27.94
CA GLU A 195 -22.96 -2.79 -27.35
C GLU A 195 -22.78 -2.74 -25.82
N GLN A 196 -22.67 -1.55 -25.23
CA GLN A 196 -22.46 -1.34 -23.79
C GLN A 196 -23.79 -1.32 -23.03
N GLY A 197 -24.53 -2.43 -23.07
CA GLY A 197 -25.86 -2.54 -22.45
C GLY A 197 -25.92 -2.20 -20.95
N TYR A 198 -24.79 -2.27 -20.26
CA TYR A 198 -24.65 -1.86 -18.86
C TYR A 198 -24.92 -0.36 -18.63
N LEU A 199 -24.85 0.50 -19.67
CA LEU A 199 -25.15 1.93 -19.57
C LEU A 199 -26.65 2.22 -19.45
N GLY A 200 -27.52 1.30 -19.90
CA GLY A 200 -28.97 1.45 -19.88
C GLY A 200 -29.56 1.37 -18.46
N ALA A 201 -30.87 1.57 -18.35
CA ALA A 201 -31.58 1.47 -17.08
C ALA A 201 -31.61 0.04 -16.50
N ALA A 202 -31.94 -0.07 -15.22
CA ALA A 202 -32.25 -1.34 -14.57
C ALA A 202 -33.38 -2.09 -15.34
N PRO A 203 -33.38 -3.44 -15.33
CA PRO A 203 -32.55 -4.33 -14.52
C PRO A 203 -31.19 -4.69 -15.13
N THR A 204 -30.92 -4.32 -16.38
CA THR A 204 -29.72 -4.77 -17.10
C THR A 204 -28.52 -3.84 -16.99
N GLY A 205 -28.73 -2.60 -16.53
CA GLY A 205 -27.67 -1.61 -16.38
C GLY A 205 -27.84 -0.69 -15.17
N ILE A 206 -27.01 0.36 -15.13
CA ILE A 206 -26.87 1.29 -14.00
C ILE A 206 -27.53 2.65 -14.23
N ASP A 207 -28.28 2.81 -15.33
CA ASP A 207 -28.92 4.05 -15.77
C ASP A 207 -27.96 5.24 -15.92
N ALA A 208 -26.77 4.98 -16.49
CA ALA A 208 -25.72 5.98 -16.68
C ALA A 208 -26.18 7.14 -17.58
N HIS A 209 -27.03 6.85 -18.56
CA HIS A 209 -27.58 7.87 -19.45
C HIS A 209 -28.44 8.89 -18.72
N PHE A 210 -29.27 8.46 -17.77
CA PHE A 210 -30.01 9.38 -16.91
C PHE A 210 -29.05 10.20 -16.04
N ALA A 211 -28.06 9.55 -15.42
CA ALA A 211 -27.08 10.23 -14.57
C ALA A 211 -26.37 11.39 -15.30
N TRP A 212 -25.99 11.21 -16.57
CA TRP A 212 -25.34 12.26 -17.38
C TRP A 212 -26.21 13.51 -17.60
N THR A 213 -27.53 13.42 -17.43
CA THR A 213 -28.43 14.58 -17.50
C THR A 213 -28.44 15.42 -16.22
N VAL A 214 -27.90 14.90 -15.13
CA VAL A 214 -27.83 15.56 -13.83
C VAL A 214 -26.52 16.36 -13.72
N ALA A 215 -26.57 17.55 -13.15
CA ALA A 215 -25.37 18.37 -12.92
C ALA A 215 -24.32 17.59 -12.12
N GLY A 216 -23.10 17.48 -12.66
CA GLY A 216 -22.01 16.69 -12.09
C GLY A 216 -22.07 15.18 -12.38
N GLY A 217 -23.16 14.67 -12.95
CA GLY A 217 -23.35 13.25 -13.22
C GLY A 217 -22.47 12.66 -14.34
N SER A 218 -21.77 13.51 -15.09
CA SER A 218 -20.73 13.10 -16.05
C SER A 218 -19.34 12.88 -15.43
N GLY A 219 -19.18 13.12 -14.12
CA GLY A 219 -17.89 12.99 -13.43
C GLY A 219 -16.93 14.17 -13.63
N ALA A 220 -17.41 15.31 -14.13
CA ALA A 220 -16.61 16.53 -14.21
C ALA A 220 -16.04 16.90 -12.82
N ASN A 221 -14.75 17.25 -12.76
CA ASN A 221 -13.98 17.52 -11.53
C ASN A 221 -13.81 16.32 -10.59
N VAL A 222 -14.11 15.09 -11.03
CA VAL A 222 -13.77 13.86 -10.30
C VAL A 222 -12.38 13.38 -10.74
N LYS A 223 -11.55 13.00 -9.78
CA LYS A 223 -10.28 12.33 -10.04
C LYS A 223 -10.44 10.83 -9.78
N VAL A 224 -10.26 10.03 -10.81
CA VAL A 224 -10.19 8.57 -10.71
C VAL A 224 -8.72 8.16 -10.64
N VAL A 225 -8.39 7.28 -9.70
CA VAL A 225 -7.05 6.68 -9.57
C VAL A 225 -7.22 5.18 -9.74
N ASP A 226 -6.70 4.66 -10.84
CA ASP A 226 -6.61 3.21 -11.06
C ASP A 226 -5.27 2.68 -10.53
N VAL A 227 -5.30 1.59 -9.76
CA VAL A 227 -4.12 0.96 -9.15
C VAL A 227 -3.92 -0.42 -9.78
N GLU A 228 -3.28 -0.43 -10.94
CA GLU A 228 -2.99 -1.64 -11.70
C GLU A 228 -1.62 -1.60 -12.40
N GLY A 229 -1.20 -2.74 -12.97
CA GLY A 229 0.13 -2.90 -13.57
C GLY A 229 0.27 -2.49 -15.04
N GLY A 230 -0.84 -2.26 -15.77
CA GLY A 230 -0.84 -2.32 -17.24
C GLY A 230 -1.66 -1.25 -17.96
N TRP A 231 -1.39 0.04 -17.74
CA TRP A 231 -2.16 1.11 -18.40
C TRP A 231 -1.57 1.60 -19.73
N ARG A 232 -2.33 1.55 -20.84
CA ARG A 232 -1.93 2.15 -22.13
C ARG A 232 -2.39 3.61 -22.18
N THR A 233 -1.58 4.54 -21.65
CA THR A 233 -1.89 5.98 -21.66
C THR A 233 -1.99 6.59 -23.06
N THR A 234 -1.46 5.90 -24.08
CA THR A 234 -1.52 6.31 -25.49
C THR A 234 -2.71 5.72 -26.25
N HIS A 235 -3.65 5.06 -25.56
CA HIS A 235 -4.88 4.57 -26.19
C HIS A 235 -5.72 5.75 -26.72
N GLU A 236 -6.34 5.59 -27.89
CA GLU A 236 -7.10 6.65 -28.57
C GLU A 236 -8.27 7.21 -27.74
N ASP A 237 -8.97 6.34 -27.01
CA ASP A 237 -10.04 6.72 -26.08
C ASP A 237 -9.56 7.17 -24.69
N MET A 238 -8.24 7.27 -24.47
CA MET A 238 -7.71 7.77 -23.20
C MET A 238 -7.78 9.31 -23.15
N PRO A 239 -8.33 9.91 -22.07
CA PRO A 239 -8.29 11.36 -21.91
C PRO A 239 -6.86 11.89 -21.93
N ALA A 240 -6.62 13.02 -22.59
CA ALA A 240 -5.29 13.65 -22.65
C ALA A 240 -4.74 14.03 -21.25
N SER A 241 -5.62 14.19 -20.25
CA SER A 241 -5.25 14.47 -18.85
C SER A 241 -4.82 13.22 -18.08
N SER A 242 -4.90 12.02 -18.65
CA SER A 242 -4.52 10.78 -17.99
C SER A 242 -3.00 10.72 -17.82
N THR A 243 -2.56 10.58 -16.57
CA THR A 243 -1.15 10.46 -16.23
C THR A 243 -0.89 9.14 -15.55
N ARG A 244 0.22 8.47 -15.91
CA ARG A 244 0.72 7.34 -15.13
C ARG A 244 1.46 7.88 -13.90
N GLY A 245 0.89 7.68 -12.72
CA GLY A 245 1.60 7.90 -11.47
C GLY A 245 2.50 6.69 -11.18
N HIS A 246 3.75 6.92 -10.81
CA HIS A 246 4.53 5.88 -10.15
C HIS A 246 4.16 5.89 -8.66
N PRO A 247 3.81 4.74 -8.05
CA PRO A 247 3.73 4.69 -6.59
C PRO A 247 5.05 5.17 -6.01
N VAL A 248 5.00 5.72 -4.80
CA VAL A 248 6.18 6.10 -4.03
C VAL A 248 6.95 4.82 -3.68
N GLN A 249 7.72 4.28 -4.63
CA GLN A 249 8.55 3.09 -4.46
C GLN A 249 9.90 3.23 -5.17
N ARG A 250 10.88 2.55 -4.57
CA ARG A 250 12.32 2.46 -4.86
C ARG A 250 12.69 2.28 -6.35
N PRO A 251 13.97 2.54 -6.72
CA PRO A 251 14.52 2.08 -7.98
C PRO A 251 14.37 0.56 -8.10
N GLU A 252 13.83 0.13 -9.22
CA GLU A 252 13.57 -1.26 -9.59
C GLU A 252 14.85 -2.11 -9.44
N LEU A 253 14.76 -3.21 -8.68
CA LEU A 253 15.74 -4.30 -8.81
C LEU A 253 15.57 -4.85 -10.23
N ALA A 254 16.54 -4.54 -11.09
CA ALA A 254 16.54 -4.92 -12.49
C ALA A 254 16.17 -6.40 -12.65
N GLN A 255 15.06 -6.66 -13.36
CA GLN A 255 14.75 -8.00 -13.84
C GLN A 255 15.93 -8.50 -14.68
N PRO A 256 16.40 -9.75 -14.49
CA PRO A 256 17.46 -10.29 -15.32
C PRO A 256 16.97 -10.34 -16.76
N ARG A 257 17.64 -9.56 -17.64
CA ARG A 257 17.46 -9.70 -19.08
C ARG A 257 17.81 -11.13 -19.45
N HIS A 258 16.81 -11.92 -19.85
CA HIS A 258 17.05 -13.17 -20.54
C HIS A 258 17.81 -12.85 -21.82
N ARG A 259 19.14 -13.04 -21.80
CA ARG A 259 19.92 -13.20 -23.02
C ARG A 259 19.40 -14.46 -23.68
N ARG A 260 18.67 -14.32 -24.80
CA ARG A 260 18.58 -15.41 -25.76
C ARG A 260 20.00 -15.63 -26.29
N ALA A 261 20.55 -16.79 -25.97
CA ALA A 261 21.70 -17.31 -26.68
C ALA A 261 21.26 -17.54 -28.14
N GLY A 262 21.95 -16.87 -29.05
CA GLY A 262 22.10 -17.25 -30.45
C GLY A 262 23.56 -17.59 -30.67
#